data_AF-A0A950VQW1-F1
#
_entry.id   AF-A0A950VQW1-F1
#
_cell.length_a   1.000
_cell.length_b   1.000
_cell.length_c   1.000
_cell.angle_alpha   90.00
_cell.angle_beta   90.00
_cell.angle_gamma   90.00
#
_symmetry.space_group_name_H-M   'P 1'
#
loop_
_entity.id
_entity.type
_entity.pdbx_description
1 polymer ?
#
loop_
_entity_poly.entity_id
_entity_poly.type
_entity_poly.pdbx_seq_one_letter_code
_entity_poly.pdbx_strand_id
1 'polypeptide(L)'
;MVEAEVDVKPGTPGTSTQEFPSAASTASGASTASTASTDVASQQDDGKRELLHLNMGPQHPSTHGVLRLELVLDGEVVVHCQPVIGYLHTGIEKTFESKTYVQGVVLTDRMDYLNPLGNNLAYALAVEKLVACEIPERATVLRVLLAELTRLASHLMFIGSMALDLGASSPFLYCWREREKILDFFERISGAR
;
A
#
# COMPACT_ATOMS: atom_id res chain seq x y z
N MET A 1 5.02 -42.64 26.22
CA MET A 1 6.38 -42.26 26.64
C MET A 1 6.92 -41.36 25.54
N VAL A 2 6.89 -40.02 25.60
CA VAL A 2 6.63 -39.06 26.67
C VAL A 2 5.89 -37.88 26.03
N GLU A 3 4.78 -37.46 26.64
CA GLU A 3 4.10 -36.21 26.33
C GLU A 3 4.86 -35.07 27.01
N ALA A 4 5.08 -33.95 26.30
CA ALA A 4 5.60 -32.72 26.87
C ALA A 4 4.48 -31.66 26.79
N GLU A 5 3.69 -31.64 27.85
CA GLU A 5 2.65 -30.67 28.16
C GLU A 5 3.33 -29.38 28.65
N VAL A 6 3.15 -28.27 27.93
CA VAL A 6 3.58 -26.93 28.38
C VAL A 6 2.34 -26.20 28.87
N ASP A 7 2.17 -26.23 30.18
CA ASP A 7 1.12 -25.58 30.96
C ASP A 7 1.32 -24.05 30.95
N VAL A 8 0.44 -23.31 30.26
CA VAL A 8 0.40 -21.83 30.28
C VAL A 8 -0.82 -21.39 31.09
N LYS A 9 -0.58 -21.04 32.35
CA LYS A 9 -1.56 -20.47 33.29
C LYS A 9 -2.05 -19.09 32.82
N PRO A 10 -3.36 -18.79 32.85
CA PRO A 10 -3.88 -17.47 32.48
C PRO A 10 -3.69 -16.45 33.62
N GLY A 11 -2.86 -15.44 33.37
CA GLY A 11 -2.68 -14.28 34.24
C GLY A 11 -3.81 -13.27 34.09
N THR A 12 -4.36 -12.83 35.21
CA THR A 12 -5.45 -11.84 35.37
C THR A 12 -5.09 -10.48 34.75
N PRO A 13 -6.02 -9.77 34.08
CA PRO A 13 -5.72 -8.46 33.49
C PRO A 13 -5.72 -7.37 34.57
N GLY A 14 -4.53 -6.88 34.91
CA GLY A 14 -4.35 -5.69 35.75
C GLY A 14 -4.65 -4.42 34.97
N THR A 15 -5.59 -3.64 35.49
CA THR A 15 -6.04 -2.34 35.00
C THR A 15 -4.94 -1.28 35.19
N SER A 16 -4.41 -0.74 34.10
CA SER A 16 -3.75 0.58 34.10
C SER A 16 -4.32 1.41 32.95
N THR A 17 -5.36 2.15 33.27
CA THR A 17 -6.00 3.19 32.47
C THR A 17 -4.95 4.22 32.06
N GLN A 18 -4.53 4.23 30.80
CA GLN A 18 -3.97 5.43 30.19
C GLN A 18 -5.09 6.09 29.37
N GLU A 19 -5.47 7.27 29.84
CA GLU A 19 -6.55 8.09 29.31
C GLU A 19 -6.20 8.57 27.90
N PHE A 20 -7.06 8.26 26.92
CA PHE A 20 -7.09 8.94 25.63
C PHE A 20 -8.08 10.10 25.72
N PRO A 21 -7.69 11.36 25.40
CA PRO A 21 -8.63 12.47 25.48
C PRO A 21 -9.67 12.37 24.37
N SER A 22 -10.94 12.35 24.78
CA SER A 22 -12.13 12.20 23.95
C SER A 22 -12.43 13.44 23.12
N ALA A 23 -12.82 13.23 21.86
CA ALA A 23 -13.47 14.25 21.04
C ALA A 23 -14.97 14.38 21.40
N ALA A 24 -15.44 15.59 21.75
CA ALA A 24 -16.67 16.21 21.21
C ALA A 24 -17.03 17.58 21.84
N SER A 25 -17.64 18.42 20.99
CA SER A 25 -18.32 19.71 21.21
C SER A 25 -17.41 20.95 21.13
N THR A 26 -17.64 21.98 20.32
CA THR A 26 -18.86 22.44 19.63
C THR A 26 -18.48 23.27 18.41
N ALA A 27 -19.29 23.21 17.34
CA ALA A 27 -19.16 24.02 16.15
C ALA A 27 -19.30 25.53 16.42
N SER A 28 -18.45 26.35 15.78
CA SER A 28 -18.69 27.77 15.57
C SER A 28 -17.74 28.31 14.48
N GLY A 29 -18.32 28.66 13.33
CA GLY A 29 -17.92 29.85 12.56
C GLY A 29 -16.63 29.79 11.75
N ALA A 30 -16.78 29.83 10.43
CA ALA A 30 -15.72 30.11 9.48
C ALA A 30 -14.97 31.42 9.77
N SER A 31 -13.65 31.41 9.73
CA SER A 31 -12.86 32.48 9.09
C SER A 31 -11.41 32.04 8.82
N THR A 32 -10.89 32.56 7.72
CA THR A 32 -9.48 32.93 7.49
C THR A 32 -8.44 31.81 7.35
N ALA A 33 -8.02 31.62 6.10
CA ALA A 33 -6.64 31.30 5.74
C ALA A 33 -5.64 32.05 6.62
N SER A 34 -4.65 31.35 7.18
CA SER A 34 -3.22 31.65 7.07
C SER A 34 -2.41 30.85 8.10
N THR A 35 -1.25 30.37 7.64
CA THR A 35 -0.01 30.27 8.43
C THR A 35 0.17 29.05 9.34
N ALA A 36 0.85 28.05 8.78
CA ALA A 36 1.93 27.36 9.49
C ALA A 36 3.04 27.02 8.48
N SER A 37 3.60 28.05 7.85
CA SER A 37 4.98 27.98 7.38
C SER A 37 5.84 28.01 8.63
N THR A 38 6.45 26.88 8.97
CA THR A 38 7.54 26.88 9.95
C THR A 38 8.73 27.53 9.25
N ASP A 39 8.77 28.86 9.32
CA ASP A 39 9.92 29.67 8.94
C ASP A 39 11.05 29.38 9.92
N VAL A 40 11.98 28.50 9.52
CA VAL A 40 13.27 28.40 10.19
C VAL A 40 14.09 29.59 9.75
N ALA A 41 14.06 30.63 10.59
CA ALA A 41 14.81 31.86 10.45
C ALA A 41 16.30 31.59 10.24
N SER A 42 16.84 32.28 9.24
CA SER A 42 18.26 32.40 8.94
C SER A 42 19.00 33.11 10.08
N GLN A 43 20.09 32.51 10.56
CA GLN A 43 21.33 33.18 10.96
C GLN A 43 22.40 32.18 11.45
N GLN A 44 23.47 32.00 10.67
CA GLN A 44 24.88 32.16 11.08
C GLN A 44 25.77 31.64 9.96
N ASP A 45 26.60 32.53 9.44
CA ASP A 45 27.53 32.34 8.33
C ASP A 45 28.83 31.70 8.85
N ASP A 46 28.99 30.40 8.58
CA ASP A 46 30.23 29.63 8.77
C ASP A 46 30.34 28.68 7.58
N GLY A 47 30.75 29.16 6.40
CA GLY A 47 30.96 28.32 5.20
C GLY A 47 29.79 27.38 4.88
N LYS A 48 28.56 27.81 5.18
CA LYS A 48 27.37 26.95 5.14
C LYS A 48 27.02 26.64 3.70
N ARG A 49 27.01 25.35 3.36
CA ARG A 49 26.47 24.87 2.10
C ARG A 49 25.00 25.27 2.02
N GLU A 50 24.61 25.94 0.93
CA GLU A 50 23.23 26.32 0.68
C GLU A 50 22.40 25.05 0.41
N LEU A 51 21.43 24.79 1.29
CA LEU A 51 20.51 23.67 1.11
C LEU A 51 19.40 24.06 0.13
N LEU A 52 19.25 23.27 -0.93
CA LEU A 52 18.22 23.45 -1.95
C LEU A 52 16.96 22.69 -1.54
N HIS A 53 15.83 23.41 -1.47
CA HIS A 53 14.51 22.80 -1.28
C HIS A 53 13.86 22.53 -2.64
N LEU A 54 13.66 21.26 -2.97
CA LEU A 54 13.07 20.82 -4.25
C LEU A 54 11.78 20.04 -4.00
N ASN A 55 10.70 20.51 -4.60
CA ASN A 55 9.43 19.78 -4.62
C ASN A 55 9.36 18.90 -5.87
N MET A 56 9.59 17.60 -5.69
CA MET A 56 9.36 16.62 -6.75
C MET A 56 7.85 16.34 -6.80
N GLY A 57 7.22 16.86 -7.86
CA GLY A 57 5.78 16.98 -7.98
C GLY A 57 5.03 15.65 -8.03
N PRO A 58 3.68 15.69 -7.88
CA PRO A 58 2.82 14.51 -7.85
C PRO A 58 2.66 13.84 -9.23
N GLN A 59 3.03 14.54 -10.31
CA GLN A 59 3.10 14.02 -11.67
C GLN A 59 4.54 14.06 -12.15
N HIS A 60 5.33 13.11 -11.67
CA HIS A 60 6.65 12.85 -12.22
C HIS A 60 6.66 11.42 -12.80
N PRO A 61 7.18 11.18 -14.02
CA PRO A 61 7.14 9.86 -14.65
C PRO A 61 7.78 8.75 -13.77
N SER A 62 8.81 9.09 -12.99
CA SER A 62 9.47 8.14 -12.06
C SER A 62 8.73 7.90 -10.74
N THR A 63 7.54 8.47 -10.55
CA THR A 63 6.74 8.27 -9.31
C THR A 63 5.70 7.16 -9.41
N HIS A 64 5.68 6.38 -10.51
CA HIS A 64 4.82 5.22 -10.79
C HIS A 64 3.49 5.23 -10.02
N GLY A 65 2.73 6.31 -10.20
CA GLY A 65 1.60 6.65 -9.33
C GLY A 65 1.54 8.14 -9.07
N VAL A 66 0.96 8.52 -7.93
CA VAL A 66 0.83 9.92 -7.50
C VAL A 66 1.54 10.07 -6.16
N LEU A 67 2.80 10.50 -6.21
CA LEU A 67 3.66 10.69 -5.05
C LEU A 67 4.32 12.06 -5.13
N ARG A 68 4.23 12.85 -4.06
CA ARG A 68 4.99 14.09 -3.92
C ARG A 68 6.13 13.86 -2.94
N LEU A 69 7.35 14.25 -3.31
CA LEU A 69 8.51 14.21 -2.42
C LEU A 69 9.02 15.63 -2.21
N GLU A 70 9.07 16.05 -0.94
CA GLU A 70 9.73 17.30 -0.54
C GLU A 70 11.18 16.98 -0.17
N LEU A 71 12.10 17.42 -1.01
CA LEU A 71 13.52 17.08 -0.92
C LEU A 71 14.31 18.30 -0.41
N VAL A 72 15.24 18.05 0.49
CA VAL A 72 16.28 19.00 0.90
C VAL A 72 17.62 18.43 0.43
N LEU A 73 18.27 19.14 -0.48
CA LEU A 73 19.48 18.70 -1.18
C LEU A 73 20.67 19.58 -0.77
N ASP A 74 21.82 18.96 -0.56
CA ASP A 74 23.14 19.59 -0.51
C ASP A 74 23.89 19.23 -1.79
N GLY A 75 23.72 20.04 -2.84
CA GLY A 75 24.18 19.71 -4.19
C GLY A 75 23.50 18.45 -4.74
N GLU A 76 24.28 17.38 -4.93
CA GLU A 76 23.80 16.06 -5.41
C GLU A 76 23.35 15.13 -4.27
N VAL A 77 23.65 15.47 -3.01
CA VAL A 77 23.36 14.61 -1.86
C VAL A 77 22.00 14.96 -1.26
N VAL A 78 21.15 13.96 -1.08
CA VAL A 78 19.87 14.11 -0.38
C VAL A 78 20.13 14.15 1.13
N VAL A 79 19.84 15.29 1.76
CA VAL A 79 19.96 15.47 3.23
C VAL A 79 18.68 15.06 3.93
N HIS A 80 17.52 15.40 3.34
CA HIS A 80 16.21 15.05 3.87
C HIS A 80 15.21 14.81 2.73
N CYS A 81 14.30 13.85 2.94
CA CYS A 81 13.23 13.54 2.02
C CYS A 81 11.95 13.28 2.83
N GLN A 82 10.95 14.12 2.65
CA GLN A 82 9.62 13.95 3.24
C GLN A 82 8.65 13.48 2.14
N PRO A 83 8.22 12.21 2.14
CA PRO A 83 7.18 11.75 1.24
C PRO A 83 5.81 12.24 1.70
N VAL A 84 5.09 12.89 0.80
CA VAL A 84 3.70 13.31 1.00
C VAL A 84 2.80 12.34 0.27
N ILE A 85 2.19 11.45 1.06
CA ILE A 85 1.28 10.40 0.60
C ILE A 85 -0.19 10.81 0.81
N GLY A 86 -1.13 10.06 0.23
CA GLY A 86 -2.57 10.24 0.46
C GLY A 86 -3.35 10.79 -0.74
N TYR A 87 -2.68 11.11 -1.85
CA TYR A 87 -3.35 11.52 -3.09
C TYR A 87 -4.29 10.45 -3.67
N LEU A 88 -4.04 9.18 -3.38
CA LEU A 88 -4.87 8.04 -3.78
C LEU A 88 -5.70 7.47 -2.61
N HIS A 89 -5.84 8.20 -1.50
CA HIS A 89 -6.67 7.74 -0.39
C HIS A 89 -8.16 7.85 -0.77
N THR A 90 -8.80 6.69 -0.98
CA THR A 90 -10.19 6.59 -1.40
C THR A 90 -11.15 6.17 -0.28
N GLY A 91 -10.67 6.03 0.96
CA GLY A 91 -11.50 5.62 2.09
C GLY A 91 -12.05 4.20 1.95
N ILE A 92 -11.26 3.28 1.40
CA ILE A 92 -11.66 1.89 1.12
C ILE A 92 -12.15 1.20 2.38
N GLU A 93 -11.44 1.35 3.50
CA GLU A 93 -11.81 0.77 4.81
C GLU A 93 -13.19 1.25 5.28
N LYS A 94 -13.49 2.54 5.11
CA LYS A 94 -14.82 3.07 5.46
C LYS A 94 -15.91 2.53 4.54
N THR A 95 -15.57 2.33 3.27
CA THR A 95 -16.49 1.71 2.31
C THR A 95 -16.78 0.26 2.70
N PHE A 96 -15.78 -0.50 3.16
CA PHE A 96 -15.94 -1.88 3.61
C PHE A 96 -16.99 -2.03 4.73
N GLU A 97 -17.05 -1.08 5.68
CA GLU A 97 -18.06 -1.11 6.76
C GLU A 97 -19.50 -1.10 6.24
N SER A 98 -19.73 -0.46 5.10
CA SER A 98 -21.08 -0.32 4.51
C SER A 98 -21.47 -1.47 3.59
N LYS A 99 -20.53 -2.37 3.25
CA LYS A 99 -20.72 -3.43 2.25
C LYS A 99 -20.81 -4.81 2.89
N THR A 100 -21.52 -5.71 2.21
CA THR A 100 -21.57 -7.11 2.62
C THR A 100 -20.26 -7.81 2.28
N TYR A 101 -19.97 -8.94 2.96
CA TYR A 101 -18.72 -9.68 2.74
C TYR A 101 -18.48 -10.06 1.27
N VAL A 102 -19.53 -10.39 0.53
CA VAL A 102 -19.46 -10.74 -0.90
C VAL A 102 -19.17 -9.51 -1.76
N GLN A 103 -19.80 -8.37 -1.46
CA GLN A 103 -19.55 -7.11 -2.16
C GLN A 103 -18.14 -6.56 -1.88
N GLY A 104 -17.57 -6.89 -0.71
CA GLY A 104 -16.22 -6.50 -0.31
C GLY A 104 -15.11 -7.06 -1.20
N VAL A 105 -15.32 -8.21 -1.86
CA VAL A 105 -14.32 -8.83 -2.75
C VAL A 105 -13.93 -7.90 -3.91
N VAL A 106 -14.87 -7.13 -4.44
CA VAL A 106 -14.60 -6.20 -5.56
C VAL A 106 -13.75 -5.01 -5.10
N LEU A 107 -13.76 -4.68 -3.81
CA LEU A 107 -12.95 -3.61 -3.25
C LEU A 107 -11.52 -4.07 -2.97
N THR A 108 -11.31 -5.34 -2.60
CA THR A 108 -9.97 -5.90 -2.36
C THR A 108 -9.11 -5.96 -3.62
N ASP A 109 -9.72 -6.17 -4.79
CA ASP A 109 -9.03 -6.10 -6.08
C ASP A 109 -8.38 -4.73 -6.36
N ARG A 110 -8.90 -3.67 -5.74
CA ARG A 110 -8.46 -2.29 -5.99
C ARG A 110 -7.40 -1.79 -5.02
N MET A 111 -7.07 -2.56 -3.98
CA MET A 111 -6.05 -2.14 -3.00
C MET A 111 -4.65 -2.21 -3.60
N ASP A 112 -4.27 -3.38 -4.12
CA ASP A 112 -3.11 -3.53 -5.00
C ASP A 112 -3.60 -3.99 -6.37
N TYR A 113 -3.62 -3.05 -7.31
CA TYR A 113 -4.10 -3.27 -8.68
C TYR A 113 -3.15 -4.14 -9.51
N LEU A 114 -1.92 -4.40 -9.05
CA LEU A 114 -1.01 -5.34 -9.69
C LEU A 114 -1.22 -6.78 -9.21
N ASN A 115 -1.84 -6.95 -8.03
CA ASN A 115 -2.09 -8.26 -7.43
C ASN A 115 -3.54 -8.47 -6.92
N PRO A 116 -4.55 -8.41 -7.82
CA PRO A 116 -5.96 -8.54 -7.44
C PRO A 116 -6.28 -9.89 -6.78
N LEU A 117 -5.88 -11.01 -7.42
CA LEU A 117 -6.18 -12.36 -6.93
C LEU A 117 -5.48 -12.67 -5.59
N GLY A 118 -4.29 -12.11 -5.35
CA GLY A 118 -3.60 -12.25 -4.06
C GLY A 118 -4.34 -11.54 -2.93
N ASN A 119 -4.86 -10.35 -3.17
CA ASN A 119 -5.67 -9.62 -2.19
C ASN A 119 -6.99 -10.34 -1.89
N ASN A 120 -7.65 -10.85 -2.93
CA ASN A 120 -8.87 -11.65 -2.78
C ASN A 120 -8.61 -12.92 -1.99
N LEU A 121 -7.47 -13.58 -2.20
CA LEU A 121 -7.09 -14.75 -1.42
C LEU A 121 -6.92 -14.40 0.07
N ALA A 122 -6.20 -13.32 0.39
CA ALA A 122 -6.01 -12.89 1.77
C ALA A 122 -7.35 -12.57 2.48
N TYR A 123 -8.24 -11.88 1.77
CA TYR A 123 -9.58 -11.55 2.29
C TYR A 123 -10.47 -12.79 2.44
N ALA A 124 -10.49 -13.68 1.45
CA ALA A 124 -11.25 -14.93 1.51
C ALA A 124 -10.79 -15.80 2.68
N LEU A 125 -9.47 -15.93 2.90
CA LEU A 125 -8.93 -16.69 4.03
C LEU A 125 -9.31 -16.08 5.38
N ALA A 126 -9.40 -14.75 5.49
CA ALA A 126 -9.86 -14.09 6.71
C ALA A 126 -11.33 -14.38 6.99
N VAL A 127 -12.19 -14.27 5.96
CA VAL A 127 -13.63 -14.59 6.07
C VAL A 127 -13.86 -16.08 6.36
N GLU A 128 -13.12 -16.97 5.71
CA GLU A 128 -13.21 -18.41 5.91
C GLU A 128 -12.83 -18.83 7.34
N LYS A 129 -11.80 -18.19 7.92
CA LYS A 129 -11.44 -18.38 9.33
C LYS A 129 -12.53 -17.92 10.30
N LEU A 130 -13.26 -16.84 9.97
CA LEU A 130 -14.36 -16.35 10.81
C LEU A 130 -15.59 -17.28 10.75
N VAL A 131 -15.85 -17.89 9.59
CA VAL A 131 -17.01 -18.77 9.36
C VAL A 131 -16.70 -20.24 9.66
N ALA A 132 -15.43 -20.60 9.83
CA ALA A 132 -14.95 -21.97 10.04
C ALA A 132 -15.47 -22.95 8.96
N CYS A 133 -15.33 -22.57 7.69
CA CYS A 133 -15.78 -23.36 6.54
C CYS A 133 -14.66 -24.27 6.01
N GLU A 134 -15.00 -25.51 5.64
CA GLU A 134 -14.09 -26.41 4.93
C GLU A 134 -14.12 -26.15 3.42
N ILE A 135 -12.95 -25.88 2.85
CA ILE A 135 -12.79 -25.60 1.41
C ILE A 135 -12.37 -26.88 0.68
N PRO A 136 -12.98 -27.20 -0.47
CA PRO A 136 -12.58 -28.36 -1.26
C PRO A 136 -11.14 -28.23 -1.77
N GLU A 137 -10.39 -29.34 -1.79
CA GLU A 137 -8.98 -29.39 -2.18
C GLU A 137 -8.73 -28.76 -3.56
N ARG A 138 -9.62 -29.01 -4.53
CA ARG A 138 -9.53 -28.43 -5.87
C ARG A 138 -9.52 -26.89 -5.85
N ALA A 139 -10.29 -26.26 -4.98
CA ALA A 139 -10.33 -24.80 -4.88
C ALA A 139 -9.02 -24.26 -4.29
N THR A 140 -8.44 -24.96 -3.31
CA THR A 140 -7.14 -24.59 -2.72
C THR A 140 -6.01 -24.64 -3.76
N VAL A 141 -5.95 -25.70 -4.58
CA VAL A 141 -4.94 -25.82 -5.64
C VAL A 141 -5.07 -24.69 -6.67
N LEU A 142 -6.29 -24.38 -7.11
CA LEU A 142 -6.55 -23.29 -8.06
C LEU A 142 -6.17 -21.93 -7.48
N ARG A 143 -6.45 -21.67 -6.20
CA ARG A 143 -6.09 -20.42 -5.52
C ARG A 143 -4.57 -20.22 -5.48
N VAL A 144 -3.82 -21.27 -5.14
CA VAL A 144 -2.35 -21.20 -5.12
C VAL A 144 -1.81 -20.97 -6.53
N LEU A 145 -2.29 -21.72 -7.53
CA LEU A 145 -1.87 -21.55 -8.92
C LEU A 145 -2.11 -20.11 -9.42
N LEU A 146 -3.30 -19.57 -9.17
CA LEU A 146 -3.64 -18.20 -9.56
C LEU A 146 -2.81 -17.17 -8.82
N ALA A 147 -2.61 -17.33 -7.51
CA ALA A 147 -1.79 -16.42 -6.71
C ALA A 147 -0.33 -16.38 -7.20
N GLU A 148 0.24 -17.52 -7.60
CA GLU A 148 1.59 -17.57 -8.17
C GLU A 148 1.67 -16.89 -9.55
N LEU A 149 0.67 -17.08 -10.41
CA LEU A 149 0.60 -16.36 -11.68
C LEU A 149 0.52 -14.84 -11.48
N THR A 150 -0.27 -14.38 -10.51
CA THR A 150 -0.38 -12.95 -10.20
C THR A 150 0.91 -12.41 -9.59
N ARG A 151 1.61 -13.21 -8.77
CA ARG A 151 2.94 -12.87 -8.24
C ARG A 151 3.94 -12.66 -9.36
N LEU A 152 3.98 -13.55 -10.35
CA LEU A 152 4.85 -13.43 -11.54
C LEU A 152 4.51 -12.17 -12.34
N ALA A 153 3.22 -11.90 -12.59
CA ALA A 153 2.78 -10.70 -13.31
C ALA A 153 3.20 -9.39 -12.60
N SER A 154 3.12 -9.37 -11.26
CA SER A 154 3.58 -8.24 -10.45
C SER A 154 5.11 -8.05 -10.52
N HIS A 155 5.89 -9.13 -10.47
CA HIS A 155 7.35 -9.05 -10.59
C HIS A 155 7.80 -8.60 -11.98
N LEU A 156 7.13 -9.04 -13.05
CA LEU A 156 7.40 -8.57 -14.41
C LEU A 156 7.16 -7.06 -14.54
N MET A 157 6.11 -6.54 -13.89
CA MET A 157 5.85 -5.09 -13.83
C MET A 157 6.96 -4.36 -13.07
N PHE A 158 7.35 -4.86 -11.90
CA PHE A 158 8.37 -4.25 -11.07
C PHE A 158 9.73 -4.16 -11.80
N ILE A 159 10.18 -5.26 -12.40
CA ILE A 159 11.44 -5.27 -13.16
C ILE A 159 11.34 -4.37 -14.39
N GLY A 160 10.20 -4.39 -15.10
CA GLY A 160 9.98 -3.57 -16.28
C GLY A 160 10.02 -2.07 -15.96
N SER A 161 9.28 -1.64 -14.94
CA SER A 161 9.22 -0.23 -14.50
C SER A 161 10.57 0.27 -13.97
N MET A 162 11.25 -0.54 -13.15
CA MET A 162 12.60 -0.21 -12.66
C MET A 162 13.60 -0.07 -13.81
N ALA A 163 13.55 -0.96 -14.81
CA ALA A 163 14.42 -0.86 -15.98
C ALA A 163 14.11 0.41 -16.82
N LEU A 164 12.84 0.78 -16.93
CA LEU A 164 12.41 2.00 -17.62
C LEU A 164 12.96 3.26 -16.93
N ASP A 165 12.90 3.32 -15.60
CA ASP A 165 13.42 4.45 -14.82
C ASP A 165 14.95 4.59 -14.93
N LEU A 166 15.66 3.47 -15.11
CA LEU A 166 17.10 3.46 -15.40
C LEU A 166 17.41 3.81 -16.88
N GLY A 167 16.41 4.03 -17.72
CA GLY A 167 16.54 4.40 -19.12
C GLY A 167 16.55 3.23 -20.12
N ALA A 168 16.36 1.99 -19.66
CA ALA A 168 16.33 0.81 -20.52
C ALA A 168 14.89 0.46 -20.96
N SER A 169 14.49 0.94 -22.14
CA SER A 169 13.14 0.72 -22.69
C SER A 169 12.90 -0.67 -23.30
N SER A 170 13.94 -1.32 -23.83
CA SER A 170 13.83 -2.67 -24.42
C SER A 170 13.39 -3.76 -23.44
N PRO A 171 13.98 -3.92 -22.24
CA PRO A 171 13.55 -4.94 -21.29
C PRO A 171 12.11 -4.71 -20.78
N PHE A 172 11.65 -3.46 -20.71
CA PHE A 172 10.26 -3.14 -20.38
C PHE A 172 9.29 -3.79 -21.38
N LEU A 173 9.54 -3.66 -22.68
CA LEU A 173 8.69 -4.27 -23.73
C LEU A 173 8.68 -5.80 -23.66
N TYR A 174 9.81 -6.43 -23.33
CA TYR A 174 9.86 -7.88 -23.16
C TYR A 174 9.06 -8.35 -21.93
N CYS A 175 9.19 -7.66 -20.80
CA CYS A 175 8.40 -7.96 -19.60
C CYS A 175 6.90 -7.79 -19.87
N TRP A 176 6.52 -6.73 -20.61
CA TRP A 176 5.11 -6.49 -20.95
C TRP A 176 4.52 -7.58 -21.85
N ARG A 177 5.29 -8.06 -22.83
CA ARG A 177 4.86 -9.17 -23.69
C ARG A 177 4.58 -10.45 -22.90
N GLU A 178 5.44 -10.79 -21.94
CA GLU A 178 5.22 -11.96 -21.09
C GLU A 178 4.05 -11.73 -20.10
N ARG A 179 3.90 -10.50 -19.60
CA ARG A 179 2.77 -10.13 -18.74
C ARG A 179 1.43 -10.26 -19.46
N GLU A 180 1.31 -9.82 -20.72
CA GLU A 180 0.06 -9.94 -21.49
C GLU A 180 -0.40 -11.40 -21.63
N LYS A 181 0.52 -12.35 -21.79
CA LYS A 181 0.15 -13.79 -21.83
C LYS A 181 -0.52 -14.23 -20.53
N ILE A 182 -0.07 -13.70 -19.39
CA ILE A 182 -0.67 -14.01 -18.08
C ILE A 182 -2.05 -13.34 -17.96
N LEU A 183 -2.21 -12.10 -18.44
CA LEU A 183 -3.51 -11.42 -18.44
C LEU A 183 -4.53 -12.13 -19.35
N ASP A 184 -4.10 -12.66 -20.50
CA ASP A 184 -4.96 -13.46 -21.38
C ASP A 184 -5.45 -14.75 -20.68
N PHE A 185 -4.66 -15.32 -19.76
CA PHE A 185 -5.13 -16.42 -18.90
C PHE A 185 -6.17 -15.95 -17.88
N PHE A 186 -5.99 -14.77 -17.27
CA PHE A 186 -6.98 -14.20 -16.34
C PHE A 186 -8.29 -13.84 -17.03
N GLU A 187 -8.23 -13.34 -18.27
CA GLU A 187 -9.39 -13.04 -19.10
C GLU A 187 -10.20 -14.31 -19.39
N ARG A 188 -9.55 -15.43 -19.69
CA ARG A 188 -10.23 -16.72 -19.90
C ARG A 188 -10.94 -17.26 -18.67
N ILE A 189 -10.47 -16.91 -17.47
CA ILE A 189 -11.01 -17.43 -16.20
C ILE A 189 -12.11 -16.53 -15.64
N SER A 190 -11.87 -15.22 -15.65
CA SER A 190 -12.71 -14.23 -14.97
C SER A 190 -13.48 -13.32 -15.91
N GLY A 191 -13.12 -13.27 -17.19
CA GLY A 191 -13.62 -12.28 -18.15
C GLY A 191 -13.03 -10.88 -17.97
N ALA A 192 -12.12 -10.70 -17.02
CA ALA A 192 -11.41 -9.44 -16.74
C ALA A 192 -9.90 -9.62 -16.90
N ARG A 193 -9.21 -8.53 -17.24
CA ARG A 193 -7.77 -8.46 -17.47
C ARG A 193 -7.05 -7.88 -16.26
#